data_AF-A0A3M1XKT3-F1
#
_entry.id   AF-A0A3M1XKT3-F1
#
_cell.length_a   1.000
_cell.length_b   1.000
_cell.length_c   1.000
_cell.angle_alpha   90.00
_cell.angle_beta   90.00
_cell.angle_gamma   90.00
#
_symmetry.space_group_name_H-M   'P 1'
#
loop_
_entity.id
_entity.type
_entity.pdbx_description
1 polymer ?
#
loop_
_entity_poly.entity_id
_entity_poly.type
_entity_poly.pdbx_seq_one_letter_code
_entity_poly.pdbx_strand_id
1 'polypeptide(L)'
;VKYMMDVPLADATGAILISKRMFDRLPPAYQKILLEKGQEHMRRLVQLSRRDNQEAIELMKKNGIQVVHVPEENMLPFQEAGRKARLSLVGKLYSRELLERVESALADFRAGKVTSPSPAGSTKP
;
A
#
# COMPACT_ATOMS: atom_id res chain seq x y z
N VAL A 1 -5.68 16.42 19.43
CA VAL A 1 -4.69 16.74 18.37
C VAL A 1 -5.14 18.02 17.69
N LYS A 2 -4.24 18.97 17.37
CA LYS A 2 -4.60 20.28 16.79
C LYS A 2 -4.14 20.47 15.33
N TYR A 3 -3.10 19.76 14.93
CA TYR A 3 -2.46 19.91 13.62
C TYR A 3 -2.30 18.55 12.95
N MET A 4 -2.42 18.53 11.62
CA MET A 4 -2.16 17.37 10.78
C MET A 4 -1.32 17.81 9.58
N MET A 5 -0.30 17.05 9.23
CA MET A 5 0.51 17.30 8.04
C MET A 5 -0.12 16.63 6.82
N ASP A 6 -0.02 17.24 5.65
CA ASP A 6 -0.58 16.69 4.40
C ASP A 6 0.36 15.73 3.64
N VAL A 7 1.52 15.43 4.22
CA VAL A 7 2.51 14.52 3.64
C VAL A 7 2.09 13.06 3.89
N PRO A 8 1.86 12.24 2.84
CA PRO A 8 1.56 10.82 2.99
C PRO A 8 2.84 10.05 3.32
N LEU A 9 3.13 9.88 4.62
CA LEU A 9 4.36 9.21 5.08
C LEU A 9 4.34 7.69 4.95
N ALA A 10 3.17 7.07 4.95
CA ALA A 10 3.01 5.62 4.88
C ALA A 10 1.67 5.23 4.25
N ASP A 11 1.67 4.07 3.58
CA ASP A 11 0.47 3.41 3.09
C ASP A 11 0.04 2.31 4.05
N ALA A 12 -1.22 2.36 4.48
CA ALA A 12 -1.83 1.24 5.20
C ALA A 12 -2.20 0.13 4.21
N THR A 13 -1.64 -1.07 4.41
CA THR A 13 -1.91 -2.24 3.56
C THR A 13 -2.51 -3.36 4.40
N GLY A 14 -3.53 -4.04 3.87
CA GLY A 14 -4.15 -5.22 4.45
C GLY A 14 -4.22 -6.38 3.46
N ALA A 15 -4.37 -7.60 3.97
CA ALA A 15 -4.47 -8.81 3.15
C ALA A 15 -5.61 -9.71 3.65
N ILE A 16 -6.25 -10.41 2.71
CA ILE A 16 -7.18 -11.51 2.99
C ILE A 16 -6.41 -12.80 2.80
N LEU A 17 -6.38 -13.64 3.83
CA LEU A 17 -5.66 -14.91 3.83
C LEU A 17 -6.66 -16.06 3.87
N ILE A 18 -6.45 -17.05 3.01
CA ILE A 18 -7.22 -18.30 2.98
C ILE A 18 -6.23 -19.44 3.10
N SER A 19 -6.56 -20.45 3.90
CA SER A 19 -5.71 -21.64 4.02
C SER A 19 -5.60 -22.34 2.66
N LYS A 20 -4.37 -22.69 2.26
CA LYS A 20 -4.11 -23.40 1.01
C LYS A 20 -4.89 -24.71 0.94
N ARG A 21 -4.93 -25.48 2.03
CA ARG A 21 -5.69 -26.73 2.12
C ARG A 21 -7.19 -26.54 1.83
N MET A 22 -7.80 -25.45 2.29
CA MET A 22 -9.20 -25.17 2.00
C MET A 22 -9.40 -24.73 0.56
N PHE A 23 -8.51 -23.88 0.05
CA PHE A 23 -8.57 -23.44 -1.34
C PHE A 23 -8.41 -24.60 -2.32
N ASP A 24 -7.45 -25.50 -2.10
CA ASP A 24 -7.17 -26.65 -2.95
C ASP A 24 -8.32 -27.69 -2.94
N ARG A 25 -9.18 -27.69 -1.90
CA ARG A 25 -10.39 -28.52 -1.85
C ARG A 25 -11.52 -28.02 -2.73
N LEU A 26 -11.48 -26.75 -3.15
CA LEU A 26 -12.49 -26.20 -4.04
C LEU A 26 -12.27 -26.74 -5.47
N PRO A 27 -13.34 -27.14 -6.17
CA PRO A 27 -13.29 -27.37 -7.61
C PRO A 27 -12.65 -26.19 -8.37
N PRO A 28 -11.91 -26.43 -9.47
CA PRO A 28 -11.19 -25.38 -10.21
C PRO A 28 -12.07 -24.20 -10.65
N ALA A 29 -13.34 -24.46 -10.98
CA ALA A 29 -14.29 -23.41 -11.34
C ALA A 29 -14.55 -22.42 -10.18
N TYR A 30 -14.67 -22.92 -8.94
CA TYR A 30 -14.89 -22.07 -7.77
C TYR A 30 -13.62 -21.36 -7.31
N GLN A 31 -12.45 -21.99 -7.46
CA GLN A 31 -11.17 -21.31 -7.24
C GLN A 31 -11.03 -20.08 -8.14
N LYS A 32 -11.37 -20.24 -9.43
CA LYS A 32 -11.34 -19.14 -10.40
C LYS A 32 -12.30 -18.01 -10.00
N ILE A 33 -13.55 -18.34 -9.69
CA ILE A 33 -14.55 -17.35 -9.27
C ILE A 33 -14.08 -16.59 -8.01
N LEU A 34 -13.55 -17.30 -7.02
CA LEU A 34 -13.07 -16.71 -5.78
C LEU A 34 -11.94 -15.71 -6.03
N LEU A 35 -10.97 -16.06 -6.89
CA LEU A 35 -9.87 -15.16 -7.24
C LEU A 35 -10.36 -13.95 -8.03
N GLU A 36 -11.22 -14.14 -9.03
CA GLU A 36 -11.77 -13.06 -9.86
C GLU A 36 -12.59 -12.07 -9.02
N LYS A 37 -13.52 -12.58 -8.21
CA LYS A 37 -14.35 -11.75 -7.33
C LYS A 37 -13.55 -11.13 -6.20
N GLY A 38 -12.58 -11.84 -5.64
CA GLY A 38 -11.64 -11.27 -4.67
C GLY A 38 -10.92 -10.05 -5.23
N GLN A 39 -10.37 -10.16 -6.44
CA GLN A 39 -9.71 -9.01 -7.09
C GLN A 39 -10.68 -7.86 -7.38
N GLU A 40 -11.87 -8.14 -7.89
CA GLU A 40 -12.90 -7.13 -8.17
C GLU A 40 -13.27 -6.35 -6.89
N HIS A 41 -13.60 -7.07 -5.82
CA HIS A 41 -14.04 -6.46 -4.57
C HIS A 41 -12.90 -5.73 -3.84
N MET A 42 -11.67 -6.24 -3.88
CA MET A 42 -10.52 -5.54 -3.29
C MET A 42 -10.22 -4.23 -4.01
N ARG A 43 -10.31 -4.20 -5.36
CA ARG A 43 -10.18 -2.93 -6.11
C ARG A 43 -11.26 -1.93 -5.72
N ARG A 44 -12.51 -2.38 -5.59
CA ARG A 44 -13.63 -1.52 -5.14
C ARG A 44 -13.40 -1.02 -3.71
N LEU A 45 -12.92 -1.87 -2.81
CA LEU A 45 -12.61 -1.50 -1.42
C LEU A 45 -11.53 -0.43 -1.34
N VAL A 46 -10.46 -0.54 -2.13
CA VAL A 46 -9.42 0.51 -2.20
C VAL A 46 -9.99 1.85 -2.64
N GLN A 47 -10.87 1.87 -3.64
CA GLN A 47 -11.52 3.09 -4.10
C GLN A 47 -12.45 3.70 -3.04
N LEU A 48 -13.22 2.86 -2.34
CA LEU A 48 -14.08 3.29 -1.23
C LEU A 48 -13.24 3.89 -0.11
N SER A 49 -12.22 3.16 0.36
CA SER A 49 -11.35 3.62 1.45
C SER A 49 -10.65 4.95 1.13
N ARG A 50 -10.25 5.20 -0.13
CA ARG A 50 -9.69 6.51 -0.53
C ARG A 50 -10.70 7.64 -0.44
N ARG A 51 -11.97 7.39 -0.80
CA ARG A 51 -13.05 8.38 -0.66
C ARG A 51 -13.34 8.66 0.81
N ASP A 52 -13.50 7.61 1.60
CA ASP A 52 -13.76 7.72 3.04
C ASP A 52 -12.62 8.48 3.74
N ASN A 53 -11.36 8.23 3.35
CA ASN A 53 -10.21 8.95 3.89
C ASN A 53 -10.25 10.45 3.56
N GLN A 54 -10.64 10.81 2.33
CA GLN A 54 -10.80 12.22 1.94
C GLN A 54 -11.92 12.90 2.74
N GLU A 55 -13.07 12.23 2.89
CA GLU A 55 -14.20 12.74 3.67
C GLU A 55 -13.85 12.90 5.15
N ALA A 56 -13.11 11.95 5.72
CA ALA A 56 -12.61 12.02 7.09
C ALA A 56 -11.68 13.22 7.30
N ILE A 57 -10.79 13.50 6.34
CA ILE A 57 -9.91 14.68 6.37
C ILE A 57 -10.73 15.98 6.38
N GLU A 58 -11.76 16.08 5.55
CA GLU A 58 -12.64 17.26 5.54
C GLU A 58 -13.43 17.43 6.84
N LEU A 59 -13.90 16.33 7.43
CA LEU A 59 -14.55 16.36 8.73
C LEU A 59 -13.58 16.78 9.85
N MET A 60 -12.34 16.30 9.81
CA MET A 60 -11.29 16.71 10.74
C MET A 60 -11.03 18.23 10.66
N LYS A 61 -10.95 18.79 9.45
CA LYS A 61 -10.83 20.24 9.23
C LYS A 61 -12.01 21.01 9.84
N LYS A 62 -13.24 20.57 9.56
CA LYS A 62 -14.47 21.19 10.11
C LYS A 62 -14.50 21.17 11.64
N ASN A 63 -13.94 20.13 12.25
CA ASN A 63 -13.83 19.97 13.70
C ASN A 63 -12.61 20.70 14.31
N GLY A 64 -11.93 21.56 13.54
CA GLY A 64 -10.89 22.46 14.04
C GLY A 64 -9.46 21.92 13.96
N ILE A 65 -9.21 20.80 13.27
CA ILE A 65 -7.84 20.37 12.95
C ILE A 65 -7.28 21.23 11.82
N GLN A 66 -6.10 21.81 12.04
CA GLN A 66 -5.40 22.60 11.03
C GLN A 66 -4.49 21.69 10.19
N VAL A 67 -4.70 21.70 8.88
CA VAL A 67 -3.81 21.00 7.94
C VAL A 67 -2.62 21.89 7.63
N VAL A 68 -1.42 21.39 7.92
CA VAL A 68 -0.14 22.06 7.66
C VAL A 68 0.42 21.48 6.37
N HIS A 69 0.53 22.35 5.36
CA HIS A 69 1.16 22.02 4.09
C HIS A 69 2.68 22.04 4.24
N VAL A 70 3.36 20.98 3.78
CA VAL A 70 4.82 20.95 3.72
C VAL A 70 5.28 21.38 2.32
N PRO A 71 6.06 22.47 2.21
CA PRO A 71 6.65 22.89 0.94
C PRO A 71 7.52 21.79 0.33
N GLU A 72 7.51 21.69 -1.01
CA GLU A 72 8.29 20.67 -1.73
C GLU A 72 9.79 20.69 -1.40
N GLU A 73 10.36 21.88 -1.17
CA GLU A 73 11.76 22.08 -0.74
C GLU A 73 12.10 21.36 0.57
N ASN A 74 11.10 21.15 1.43
CA ASN A 74 11.24 20.48 2.72
C ASN A 74 10.95 18.97 2.64
N MET A 75 10.66 18.42 1.46
CA MET A 75 10.36 17.00 1.29
C MET A 75 11.60 16.09 1.36
N LEU A 76 12.77 16.62 0.98
CA LEU A 76 14.03 15.85 0.98
C LEU A 76 14.37 15.24 2.35
N PRO A 77 14.29 15.98 3.49
CA PRO A 77 14.46 15.40 4.81
C PRO A 77 13.52 14.23 5.12
N PHE A 78 12.24 14.29 4.74
CA PHE A 78 11.29 13.20 4.97
C PHE A 78 11.64 11.95 4.17
N GLN A 79 12.02 12.13 2.91
CA GLN A 79 12.44 11.02 2.05
C GLN A 79 13.69 10.34 2.59
N GLU A 80 14.68 11.12 3.05
CA GLU A 80 15.92 10.60 3.62
C GLU A 80 15.68 9.90 4.96
N ALA A 81 14.81 10.45 5.81
CA ALA A 81 14.38 9.79 7.05
C ALA A 81 13.71 8.44 6.74
N GLY A 82 12.81 8.40 5.75
CA GLY A 82 12.17 7.16 5.29
C GLY A 82 13.19 6.13 4.76
N ARG A 83 14.19 6.58 3.99
CA ARG A 83 15.27 5.72 3.47
C ARG A 83 16.10 5.12 4.61
N LYS A 84 16.54 5.96 5.57
CA LYS A 84 17.26 5.51 6.76
C LYS A 84 16.45 4.52 7.59
N ALA A 85 15.16 4.80 7.80
CA ALA A 85 14.25 3.91 8.52
C ALA A 85 14.17 2.53 7.83
N ARG A 86 13.94 2.50 6.50
CA ARG A 86 13.87 1.23 5.75
C ARG A 86 15.16 0.43 5.83
N LEU A 87 16.32 1.08 5.72
CA LEU A 87 17.62 0.42 5.84
C LEU A 87 17.86 -0.14 7.25
N SER A 88 17.44 0.58 8.29
CA SER A 88 17.62 0.16 9.70
C SER A 88 16.82 -1.09 10.09
N LEU A 89 15.79 -1.41 9.30
CA LEU A 89 14.91 -2.56 9.48
C LEU A 89 15.37 -3.81 8.70
N VAL A 90 16.38 -3.67 7.83
CA VAL A 90 17.00 -4.80 7.13
C VAL A 90 17.63 -5.76 8.14
N GLY A 91 17.34 -7.05 8.00
CA GLY A 91 17.78 -8.10 8.91
C GLY A 91 16.97 -8.17 10.22
N LYS A 92 16.07 -7.21 10.48
CA LYS A 92 15.14 -7.24 11.62
C LYS A 92 13.72 -7.61 11.20
N LEU A 93 13.22 -6.96 10.16
CA LEU A 93 11.86 -7.15 9.67
C LEU A 93 11.81 -7.83 8.30
N TYR A 94 12.82 -7.59 7.46
CA TYR A 94 12.91 -8.16 6.11
C TYR A 94 14.36 -8.29 5.63
N SER A 95 14.57 -9.08 4.59
CA SER A 95 15.88 -9.23 3.96
C SER A 95 16.29 -8.00 3.16
N ARG A 96 17.60 -7.84 2.94
CA ARG A 96 18.13 -6.80 2.04
C ARG A 96 17.58 -6.97 0.63
N GLU A 97 17.55 -8.21 0.15
CA GLU A 97 17.03 -8.58 -1.16
C GLU A 97 15.57 -8.12 -1.34
N LEU A 98 14.71 -8.27 -0.32
CA LEU A 98 13.32 -7.82 -0.42
C LEU A 98 13.25 -6.29 -0.57
N LEU A 99 14.05 -5.54 0.20
CA LEU A 99 14.09 -4.09 0.10
C LEU A 99 14.55 -3.65 -1.29
N GLU A 100 15.63 -4.23 -1.81
CA GLU A 100 16.16 -3.92 -3.14
C GLU A 100 15.15 -4.22 -4.25
N ARG A 101 14.45 -5.36 -4.16
CA ARG A 101 13.38 -5.71 -5.11
C ARG A 101 12.23 -4.71 -5.10
N VAL A 102 11.80 -4.27 -3.91
CA VAL A 102 10.73 -3.27 -3.78
C VAL A 102 11.19 -1.91 -4.32
N GLU A 103 12.40 -1.46 -3.98
CA GLU A 103 12.92 -0.17 -4.45
C GLU A 103 13.12 -0.16 -5.98
N SER A 104 13.60 -1.26 -6.57
CA SER A 104 13.67 -1.41 -8.02
C SER A 104 12.29 -1.36 -8.68
N ALA A 105 11.32 -2.12 -8.18
CA ALA A 105 9.97 -2.14 -8.72
C ALA A 105 9.30 -0.76 -8.64
N LEU A 106 9.52 -0.01 -7.56
CA LEU A 106 9.04 1.37 -7.41
C LEU A 106 9.72 2.33 -8.38
N ALA A 107 11.03 2.19 -8.60
CA ALA A 107 11.75 2.99 -9.58
C ALA A 107 11.24 2.76 -11.01
N ASP A 108 11.03 1.49 -11.39
CA ASP A 108 10.50 1.14 -12.71
C ASP A 108 9.06 1.64 -12.92
N PHE A 109 8.21 1.53 -11.89
CA PHE A 109 6.85 2.08 -11.92
C PHE A 109 6.86 3.61 -12.10
N ARG A 110 7.71 4.33 -11.36
CA ARG A 110 7.84 5.80 -11.47
C ARG A 110 8.45 6.26 -12.78
N ALA A 111 9.33 5.44 -13.37
CA ALA A 111 9.91 5.67 -14.69
C ALA A 111 8.94 5.33 -15.85
N GLY A 112 7.71 4.89 -15.55
CA GLY A 112 6.71 4.53 -16.56
C GLY A 112 7.02 3.23 -17.32
N LYS A 113 7.98 2.42 -16.85
CA LYS A 113 8.38 1.16 -17.49
C LYS A 113 7.43 0.00 -17.17
N VAL A 114 6.55 0.17 -16.18
CA VAL A 114 5.54 -0.81 -15.77
C VAL A 114 4.17 -0.14 -15.80
N THR A 115 3.30 -0.57 -16.72
CA THR A 115 1.86 -0.32 -16.63
C THR A 115 1.28 -1.26 -15.58
N SER A 116 0.67 -0.67 -14.53
CA SER A 116 0.00 -1.29 -13.38
C SER A 116 0.02 -2.83 -13.32
N PRO A 117 0.81 -3.46 -12.44
CA PRO A 117 0.71 -4.90 -12.25
C PRO A 117 -0.64 -5.23 -11.60
N SER A 118 -1.43 -6.07 -12.26
CA SER A 118 -2.50 -6.84 -11.63
C SER A 118 -1.90 -7.61 -10.43
N PRO A 119 -2.57 -7.70 -9.27
CA PRO A 119 -2.01 -8.34 -8.09
C PRO A 119 -2.01 -9.87 -8.30
N ALA A 120 -1.02 -10.38 -9.02
CA ALA A 120 -0.73 -11.79 -9.18
C ALA A 120 0.59 -12.11 -8.46
N GLY A 121 0.54 -12.07 -7.14
CA GLY A 121 1.54 -12.70 -6.28
C GLY A 121 1.07 -14.07 -5.84
N SER A 122 0.80 -14.98 -6.79
CA SER A 122 0.77 -16.41 -6.46
C SER A 122 2.22 -16.85 -6.24
N THR A 123 2.68 -16.85 -5.00
CA THR A 123 3.82 -17.65 -4.60
C THR A 123 3.47 -19.11 -4.92
N LYS A 124 4.10 -19.65 -5.97
CA LYS A 124 4.15 -21.09 -6.24
C LYS A 124 5.07 -21.76 -5.20
N PRO A 125 4.90 -23.07 -4.95
CA PRO A 125 5.22 -23.75 -3.69
C PRO A 125 6.70 -23.71 -3.30
#